data_AF-A0A4C1VQA3-F1
#
_entry.id   AF-A0A4C1VQA3-F1
#
_cell.length_a   1.000
_cell.length_b   1.000
_cell.length_c   1.000
_cell.angle_alpha   90.00
_cell.angle_beta   90.00
_cell.angle_gamma   90.00
#
_symmetry.space_group_name_H-M   'P 1'
#
loop_
_entity.id
_entity.type
_entity.pdbx_description
1 polymer ?
#
loop_
_entity_poly.entity_id
_entity_poly.type
_entity_poly.pdbx_seq_one_letter_code
_entity_poly.pdbx_strand_id
1 'polypeptide(L)'
;MSKFEPNKRNLRELLIYFFNLKKPAAEAHRLLIEAYKEAALSKKTCGEWFQKFKNGDFDVKNKERSGRPKISKDAELEEDSSQTQKELALTLEITQQAISHRLKSLGKIHKHGDWVPYELKPRDVERQLCMNKVLLTRHKKEVFYIESSLVMKSGYIVIIQKEENHGDYLATRQHPQQI
;
A
#
# COMPACT_ATOMS: atom_id res chain seq x y z
N MET A 1 34.58 36.07 -9.48
CA MET A 1 34.10 35.23 -8.35
C MET A 1 32.63 34.93 -8.59
N SER A 2 32.21 33.67 -8.48
CA SER A 2 30.79 33.29 -8.55
C SER A 2 30.02 33.92 -7.39
N LYS A 3 28.93 34.63 -7.69
CA LYS A 3 28.08 35.25 -6.67
C LYS A 3 27.08 34.21 -6.16
N PHE A 4 27.00 34.05 -4.84
CA PHE A 4 25.98 33.18 -4.24
C PHE A 4 24.59 33.81 -4.41
N GLU A 5 23.65 33.05 -4.97
CA GLU A 5 22.23 33.44 -5.08
C GLU A 5 21.41 32.71 -4.02
N PRO A 6 20.86 33.42 -3.02
CA PRO A 6 20.13 32.77 -1.94
C PRO A 6 18.75 32.31 -2.42
N ASN A 7 18.34 31.11 -2.00
CA ASN A 7 16.95 30.69 -2.15
C ASN A 7 16.09 31.20 -0.98
N LYS A 8 14.77 31.01 -1.07
CA LYS A 8 13.82 31.45 -0.01
C LYS A 8 14.13 30.86 1.37
N ARG A 9 14.69 29.66 1.44
CA ARG A 9 15.06 29.02 2.71
C ARG A 9 16.30 29.69 3.31
N ASN A 10 17.33 29.95 2.51
CA ASN A 10 18.53 30.66 2.96
C ASN A 10 18.18 32.04 3.53
N LEU A 11 17.27 32.77 2.88
CA LEU A 11 16.84 34.08 3.36
C LEU A 11 16.10 33.99 4.71
N ARG A 12 15.30 32.94 4.94
CA ARG A 12 14.62 32.72 6.23
C ARG A 12 15.60 32.36 7.35
N GLU A 13 16.61 31.55 7.04
CA GLU A 13 17.71 31.22 7.96
C GLU A 13 18.50 32.48 8.34
N LEU A 14 18.77 33.37 7.39
CA LEU A 14 19.37 34.69 7.66
C LEU A 14 18.48 35.57 8.55
N LEU A 15 17.16 35.53 8.41
CA LEU A 15 16.27 36.27 9.30
C LEU A 15 16.35 35.76 10.76
N ILE A 16 16.57 34.46 10.98
CA ILE A 16 16.83 33.91 12.32
C ILE A 16 18.12 34.49 12.89
N TYR A 17 19.18 34.55 12.07
CA TYR A 17 20.44 35.17 12.49
C TYR A 17 20.25 36.63 12.93
N PHE A 18 19.54 37.45 12.14
CA PHE A 18 19.25 38.84 12.52
C PHE A 18 18.36 38.95 13.76
N PHE A 19 17.39 38.05 13.92
CA PHE A 19 16.54 37.99 15.11
C PHE A 19 17.36 37.70 16.38
N ASN A 20 18.32 36.78 16.30
CA ASN A 20 19.23 36.45 17.40
C ASN A 20 20.14 37.62 17.77
N LEU A 21 20.55 38.42 16.79
CA LEU A 21 21.27 39.69 16.99
C LEU A 21 20.41 40.83 17.56
N LYS A 22 19.13 40.58 17.88
CA LYS A 22 18.17 41.57 18.39
C LYS A 22 17.95 42.76 17.44
N LYS A 23 18.22 42.59 16.14
CA LYS A 23 17.92 43.60 15.13
C LYS A 23 16.43 43.59 14.81
N PRO A 24 15.79 44.75 14.55
CA PRO A 24 14.40 44.77 14.11
C PRO A 24 14.25 44.28 12.67
N ALA A 25 13.06 43.78 12.33
CA ALA A 25 12.75 43.27 10.98
C ALA A 25 13.05 44.28 9.86
N ALA A 26 12.88 45.58 10.12
CA ALA A 26 13.17 46.64 9.18
C ALA A 26 14.67 46.75 8.85
N GLU A 27 15.54 46.57 9.85
CA GLU A 27 16.99 46.58 9.66
C GLU A 27 17.46 45.32 8.94
N ALA A 28 16.92 44.15 9.32
CA ALA A 28 17.17 42.89 8.61
C ALA A 28 16.79 42.99 7.13
N HIS A 29 15.63 43.58 6.82
CA HIS A 29 15.19 43.81 5.45
C HIS A 29 16.14 44.74 4.68
N ARG A 30 16.61 45.83 5.29
CA ARG A 30 17.60 46.75 4.68
C ARG A 30 18.89 46.01 4.32
N LEU A 31 19.43 45.21 5.25
CA LEU A 31 20.65 44.43 5.05
C LEU A 31 20.48 43.36 3.95
N LEU A 32 19.31 42.72 3.89
CA LEU A 32 19.01 41.74 2.83
C LEU A 32 18.93 42.39 1.44
N ILE A 33 18.30 43.57 1.31
CA ILE A 33 18.27 44.31 0.04
C ILE A 33 19.68 44.74 -0.37
N GLU A 34 20.50 45.21 0.57
CA GLU A 34 21.86 45.64 0.31
C GLU A 34 22.73 44.49 -0.24
N ALA A 35 22.63 43.30 0.37
CA ALA A 35 23.40 42.12 -0.02
C ALA A 35 22.88 41.46 -1.30
N TYR A 36 21.56 41.29 -1.43
CA TYR A 36 20.95 40.40 -2.42
C TYR A 36 20.03 41.09 -3.43
N LYS A 37 19.78 42.40 -3.26
CA LYS A 37 18.95 43.22 -4.16
C LYS A 37 17.59 42.57 -4.45
N GLU A 38 17.32 42.22 -5.70
CA GLU A 38 16.05 41.66 -6.17
C GLU A 38 15.74 40.28 -5.59
N ALA A 39 16.76 39.52 -5.15
CA ALA A 39 16.56 38.23 -4.51
C ALA A 39 16.12 38.36 -3.04
N ALA A 40 16.07 39.57 -2.47
CA ALA A 40 15.69 39.79 -1.08
C ALA A 40 14.20 39.54 -0.81
N LEU A 41 13.88 39.18 0.43
CA LEU A 41 12.48 39.07 0.88
C LEU A 41 11.83 40.45 0.98
N SER A 42 10.53 40.51 0.69
CA SER A 42 9.74 41.73 0.88
C SER A 42 9.73 42.17 2.36
N LYS A 43 9.52 43.47 2.60
CA LYS A 43 9.38 44.02 3.96
C LYS A 43 8.28 43.32 4.76
N LYS A 44 7.14 43.03 4.11
CA LYS A 44 6.00 42.32 4.70
C LYS A 44 6.41 40.91 5.14
N THR A 45 7.05 40.16 4.25
CA THR A 45 7.53 38.81 4.56
C THR A 45 8.53 38.80 5.71
N CYS A 46 9.47 39.74 5.76
CA CYS A 46 10.38 39.87 6.91
C CYS A 46 9.61 40.08 8.22
N GLY A 47 8.60 40.94 8.22
CA GLY A 47 7.75 41.19 9.39
C GLY A 47 6.97 39.94 9.85
N GLU A 48 6.38 39.20 8.93
CA GLU A 48 5.66 37.95 9.22
C GLU A 48 6.57 36.89 9.85
N TRP A 49 7.78 36.71 9.31
CA TRP A 49 8.77 35.79 9.88
C TRP A 49 9.24 36.22 11.26
N PHE A 50 9.49 37.51 11.46
CA PHE A 50 9.85 38.03 12.78
C PHE A 50 8.74 37.82 13.81
N GLN A 51 7.47 37.99 13.42
CA GLN A 51 6.35 37.69 14.29
C GLN A 51 6.29 36.20 14.63
N LYS A 52 6.55 35.34 13.65
CA LYS A 52 6.64 33.89 13.83
C LYS A 52 7.74 33.49 14.84
N PHE A 53 8.92 34.11 14.74
CA PHE A 53 10.03 33.89 15.68
C PHE A 53 9.73 34.40 17.09
N LYS A 54 9.02 35.53 17.23
CA LYS A 54 8.54 36.01 18.55
C LYS A 54 7.59 35.01 19.21
N ASN A 55 6.83 34.25 18.42
CA ASN A 55 5.94 33.20 18.91
C ASN A 55 6.68 31.86 19.17
N GLY A 56 8.01 31.82 19.01
CA GLY A 56 8.84 30.63 19.25
C GLY A 56 8.88 29.61 18.11
N ASP A 57 8.28 29.89 16.95
CA ASP A 57 8.28 28.98 15.79
C ASP A 57 9.43 29.34 14.84
N PHE A 58 10.53 28.58 14.92
CA PHE A 58 11.74 28.73 14.11
C PHE A 58 11.80 27.80 12.88
N ASP A 59 10.70 27.11 12.54
CA ASP A 59 10.70 26.24 11.38
C ASP A 59 10.72 27.05 10.07
N VAL A 60 11.84 26.96 9.34
CA VAL A 60 12.04 27.65 8.06
C VAL A 60 11.41 26.92 6.86
N LYS A 61 10.96 25.67 7.06
CA LYS A 61 10.29 24.89 6.01
C LYS A 61 8.91 25.48 5.71
N ASN A 62 8.45 25.26 4.48
CA ASN A 62 7.05 25.54 4.18
C ASN A 62 6.20 24.52 4.93
N LYS A 63 5.23 25.00 5.72
CA LYS A 63 4.20 24.11 6.27
C LYS A 63 3.48 23.42 5.12
N GLU A 64 3.06 22.18 5.34
CA GLU A 64 2.16 21.52 4.41
C GLU A 64 1.00 22.46 4.14
N ARG A 65 0.80 22.81 2.87
CA ARG A 65 -0.37 23.58 2.48
C ARG A 65 -1.56 22.70 2.80
N SER A 66 -2.57 23.25 3.47
CA SER A 66 -3.88 22.63 3.55
C SER A 66 -4.33 22.39 2.10
N GLY A 67 -4.16 21.16 1.63
CA GLY A 67 -4.61 20.76 0.31
C GLY A 67 -6.12 20.81 0.25
N ARG A 68 -6.67 20.52 -0.94
CA ARG A 68 -8.11 20.26 -1.07
C ARG A 68 -8.51 19.15 -0.09
N PRO A 69 -9.57 19.33 0.71
CA PRO A 69 -10.08 18.27 1.59
C PRO A 69 -10.28 16.98 0.79
N LYS A 70 -9.79 15.84 1.29
CA LYS A 70 -10.09 14.53 0.70
C LYS A 70 -11.58 14.27 0.89
N ILE A 71 -12.34 14.42 -0.19
CA ILE A 71 -13.78 14.14 -0.25
C ILE A 71 -13.95 12.62 -0.26
N SER A 72 -14.43 12.06 0.84
CA SER A 72 -14.76 10.64 1.14
C SER A 72 -13.73 9.82 1.93
N LYS A 73 -14.25 9.14 2.97
CA LYS A 73 -13.53 8.25 3.89
C LYS A 73 -13.14 6.96 3.16
N ASP A 74 -11.90 6.52 3.33
CA ASP A 74 -11.37 5.32 2.66
C ASP A 74 -12.10 4.02 3.06
N ALA A 75 -12.88 4.04 4.13
CA ALA A 75 -13.66 2.90 4.63
C ALA A 75 -14.77 2.43 3.66
N GLU A 76 -15.27 3.31 2.80
CA GLU A 76 -16.38 3.01 1.89
C GLU A 76 -15.93 2.19 0.66
N LEU A 77 -14.62 2.04 0.46
CA LEU A 77 -14.03 1.25 -0.62
C LEU A 77 -13.73 -0.21 -0.22
N GLU A 78 -13.99 -0.61 1.02
CA GLU A 78 -13.70 -1.95 1.55
C GLU A 78 -14.88 -2.92 1.47
N GLU A 79 -16.11 -2.43 1.29
CA GLU A 79 -17.33 -3.21 1.58
C GLU A 79 -17.64 -4.27 0.51
N ASP A 80 -17.27 -4.04 -0.75
CA ASP A 80 -17.54 -4.98 -1.84
C ASP A 80 -16.32 -5.16 -2.75
N SER A 81 -15.65 -6.31 -2.62
CA SER A 81 -14.44 -6.65 -3.38
C SER A 81 -14.68 -6.85 -4.89
N SER A 82 -15.95 -6.88 -5.33
CA SER A 82 -16.34 -7.25 -6.69
C SER A 82 -16.84 -6.08 -7.56
N GLN A 83 -17.01 -4.88 -7.00
CA GLN A 83 -17.55 -3.74 -7.72
C GLN A 83 -16.60 -3.15 -8.75
N THR A 84 -17.18 -2.61 -9.83
CA THR A 84 -16.42 -1.88 -10.83
C THR A 84 -16.16 -0.44 -10.36
N GLN A 85 -15.06 0.16 -10.85
CA GLN A 85 -14.74 1.56 -10.58
C GLN A 85 -15.84 2.53 -11.03
N LYS A 86 -16.65 2.16 -12.02
CA LYS A 86 -17.75 2.97 -12.54
C LYS A 86 -18.95 2.95 -11.60
N GLU A 87 -19.29 1.79 -11.04
CA GLU A 87 -20.34 1.68 -10.02
C GLU A 87 -19.94 2.45 -8.76
N LEU A 88 -18.71 2.28 -8.30
CA LEU A 88 -18.17 3.06 -7.18
C LEU A 88 -18.19 4.58 -7.47
N ALA A 89 -17.93 4.99 -8.72
CA ALA A 89 -17.99 6.40 -9.13
C ALA A 89 -19.40 6.98 -9.01
N LEU A 90 -20.41 6.19 -9.39
CA LEU A 90 -21.81 6.57 -9.28
C LEU A 90 -22.25 6.63 -7.83
N THR A 91 -21.94 5.61 -7.03
CA THR A 91 -22.33 5.53 -5.61
C THR A 91 -21.71 6.64 -4.78
N LEU A 92 -20.44 6.95 -5.03
CA LEU A 92 -19.71 7.97 -4.26
C LEU A 92 -19.83 9.39 -4.85
N GLU A 93 -20.53 9.55 -5.98
CA GLU A 93 -20.61 10.81 -6.76
C GLU A 93 -19.22 11.43 -7.06
N ILE A 94 -18.20 10.57 -7.23
CA ILE A 94 -16.82 10.97 -7.50
C ILE A 94 -16.44 10.51 -8.92
N THR A 95 -15.52 11.22 -9.56
CA THR A 95 -15.03 10.79 -10.87
C THR A 95 -14.31 9.43 -10.79
N GLN A 96 -14.51 8.58 -11.81
CA GLN A 96 -13.82 7.28 -11.92
C GLN A 96 -12.29 7.42 -11.77
N GLN A 97 -11.72 8.51 -12.30
CA GLN A 97 -10.29 8.79 -12.19
C GLN A 97 -9.83 8.98 -10.74
N ALA A 98 -10.61 9.69 -9.92
CA ALA A 98 -10.30 9.87 -8.51
C ALA A 98 -10.35 8.54 -7.75
N ILE A 99 -11.28 7.63 -8.10
CA ILE A 99 -11.32 6.28 -7.54
C ILE A 99 -10.10 5.46 -7.97
N SER A 100 -9.71 5.53 -9.24
CA SER A 100 -8.51 4.86 -9.74
C SER A 100 -7.24 5.32 -9.01
N HIS A 101 -7.07 6.63 -8.83
CA HIS A 101 -5.95 7.17 -8.04
C HIS A 101 -5.99 6.73 -6.57
N ARG A 102 -7.17 6.70 -5.96
CA ARG A 102 -7.37 6.26 -4.57
C ARG A 102 -7.00 4.79 -4.40
N LEU A 103 -7.53 3.90 -5.23
CA LEU A 103 -7.21 2.46 -5.20
C LEU A 103 -5.71 2.21 -5.34
N LYS A 104 -5.04 2.95 -6.23
CA LYS A 104 -3.57 2.92 -6.36
C LYS A 104 -2.86 3.37 -5.09
N SER A 105 -3.30 4.47 -4.46
CA SER A 105 -2.70 4.96 -3.22
C SER A 105 -2.91 4.02 -2.02
N LEU A 106 -3.98 3.22 -2.04
CA LEU A 106 -4.28 2.20 -1.04
C LEU A 106 -3.58 0.86 -1.34
N GLY A 107 -2.88 0.73 -2.48
CA GLY A 107 -2.24 -0.51 -2.89
C GLY A 107 -3.22 -1.63 -3.29
N LYS A 108 -4.49 -1.30 -3.58
CA LYS A 108 -5.48 -2.28 -4.02
C LYS A 108 -5.24 -2.65 -5.49
N ILE A 109 -5.25 -3.94 -5.79
CA ILE A 109 -5.08 -4.49 -7.13
C ILE A 109 -6.30 -5.33 -7.51
N HIS A 110 -6.69 -5.28 -8.78
CA HIS A 110 -7.73 -6.15 -9.29
C HIS A 110 -7.15 -7.55 -9.49
N LYS A 111 -7.81 -8.56 -8.92
CA LYS A 111 -7.50 -9.98 -9.13
C LYS A 111 -8.72 -10.64 -9.73
N HIS A 112 -8.51 -11.55 -10.68
CA HIS A 112 -9.58 -12.41 -11.15
C HIS A 112 -9.99 -13.39 -10.04
N GLY A 113 -11.28 -13.70 -9.96
CA GLY A 113 -11.76 -14.74 -9.07
C GLY A 113 -11.24 -16.11 -9.49
N ASP A 114 -11.02 -16.99 -8.52
CA ASP A 114 -10.62 -18.36 -8.78
C ASP A 114 -11.80 -19.14 -9.38
N TRP A 115 -11.51 -19.96 -10.40
CA TRP A 115 -12.53 -20.83 -10.98
C TRP A 115 -12.82 -22.00 -10.03
N VAL A 116 -14.05 -22.10 -9.55
CA VAL A 116 -14.53 -23.21 -8.73
C VAL A 116 -15.33 -24.18 -9.62
N PRO A 117 -14.97 -25.47 -9.69
CA PRO A 117 -15.59 -26.42 -10.63
C PRO A 117 -17.11 -26.59 -10.51
N TYR A 118 -17.65 -26.45 -9.30
CA TYR A 118 -19.09 -26.52 -9.04
C TYR A 118 -19.43 -25.86 -7.71
N GLU A 119 -20.67 -25.42 -7.59
CA GLU A 119 -21.21 -24.87 -6.35
C GLU A 119 -21.60 -26.02 -5.40
N LEU A 120 -20.88 -26.11 -4.28
CA LEU A 120 -21.16 -27.11 -3.25
C LEU A 120 -22.39 -26.72 -2.43
N LYS A 121 -23.32 -27.65 -2.23
CA LYS A 121 -24.43 -27.44 -1.28
C LYS A 121 -23.89 -27.52 0.15
N PRO A 122 -24.52 -26.85 1.14
CA PRO A 122 -24.06 -26.88 2.53
C PRO A 122 -23.84 -28.30 3.09
N ARG A 123 -24.73 -29.24 2.73
CA ARG A 123 -24.60 -30.66 3.10
C ARG A 123 -23.35 -31.33 2.55
N ASP A 124 -22.93 -30.97 1.34
CA ASP A 124 -21.75 -31.53 0.69
C ASP A 124 -20.47 -30.94 1.31
N VAL A 125 -20.48 -29.65 1.67
CA VAL A 125 -19.41 -29.01 2.45
C VAL A 125 -19.23 -29.69 3.80
N GLU A 126 -20.31 -29.93 4.54
CA GLU A 126 -20.27 -30.62 5.83
C GLU A 126 -19.72 -32.04 5.71
N ARG A 127 -20.18 -32.80 4.71
CA ARG A 127 -19.65 -34.14 4.43
C ARG A 127 -18.16 -34.10 4.12
N GLN A 128 -17.73 -33.16 3.27
CA GLN A 128 -16.32 -33.00 2.91
C GLN A 128 -15.46 -32.64 4.12
N LEU A 129 -15.91 -31.71 4.96
CA LEU A 129 -15.23 -31.34 6.21
C LEU A 129 -15.15 -32.51 7.19
N CYS A 130 -16.23 -33.26 7.35
CA CYS A 130 -16.29 -34.42 8.24
C CYS A 130 -15.30 -35.51 7.80
N MET A 131 -15.31 -35.88 6.51
CA MET A 131 -14.37 -36.85 5.95
C MET A 131 -12.92 -36.39 6.10
N ASN A 132 -12.62 -35.13 5.77
CA ASN A 132 -11.27 -34.58 5.89
C ASN A 132 -10.77 -34.59 7.34
N LYS A 133 -11.61 -34.26 8.32
CA LYS A 133 -11.25 -34.32 9.75
C LYS A 133 -10.89 -35.75 10.19
N VAL A 134 -11.66 -36.75 9.76
CA VAL A 134 -11.38 -38.16 10.08
C VAL A 134 -10.06 -38.60 9.45
N LEU A 135 -9.84 -38.29 8.17
CA LEU A 135 -8.61 -38.64 7.45
C LEU A 135 -7.36 -37.97 8.06
N LEU A 136 -7.44 -36.67 8.38
CA LEU A 136 -6.36 -35.94 9.05
C LEU A 136 -6.05 -36.51 10.45
N THR A 137 -7.07 -36.93 11.20
CA THR A 137 -6.88 -37.49 12.54
C THR A 137 -6.21 -38.87 12.48
N ARG A 138 -6.58 -39.70 11.50
CA ARG A 138 -5.93 -41.00 11.28
C ARG A 138 -4.46 -40.83 10.87
N HIS A 139 -4.18 -39.96 9.91
CA HIS A 139 -2.81 -39.65 9.46
C HIS A 139 -1.91 -39.09 10.58
N LYS A 140 -2.49 -38.42 11.59
CA LYS A 140 -1.74 -37.91 12.74
C LYS A 140 -1.46 -38.97 13.82
N LYS A 141 -2.28 -40.02 13.91
CA LYS A 141 -2.18 -41.07 14.93
C LYS A 141 -1.40 -42.30 14.47
N GLU A 142 -1.43 -42.59 13.18
CA GLU A 142 -0.67 -43.65 12.56
C GLU A 142 0.10 -43.06 11.38
N VAL A 143 1.40 -43.39 11.27
CA VAL A 143 2.12 -43.23 10.01
C VAL A 143 1.50 -44.25 9.04
N PHE A 144 0.38 -43.89 8.44
CA PHE A 144 -0.15 -44.66 7.32
C PHE A 144 0.91 -44.54 6.22
N TYR A 145 1.67 -45.62 5.99
CA TYR A 145 2.55 -45.69 4.85
C TYR A 145 1.68 -45.56 3.60
N ILE A 146 1.69 -44.37 2.97
CA ILE A 146 1.13 -44.13 1.63
C ILE A 146 2.04 -44.84 0.60
N GLU A 147 2.56 -46.02 0.92
CA GLU A 147 3.46 -46.78 0.05
C GLU A 147 2.67 -47.61 -0.97
N SER A 148 1.34 -47.71 -0.83
CA SER A 148 0.49 -48.49 -1.75
C SER A 148 -0.97 -48.02 -1.82
N SER A 149 -1.24 -46.72 -1.91
CA SER A 149 -2.62 -46.26 -2.21
C SER A 149 -2.87 -46.28 -3.72
N LEU A 150 -3.67 -47.24 -4.20
CA LEU A 150 -4.22 -47.24 -5.56
C LEU A 150 -5.42 -46.28 -5.60
N VAL A 151 -5.32 -45.18 -6.36
CA VAL A 151 -6.45 -44.26 -6.55
C VAL A 151 -6.93 -44.33 -7.99
N MET A 152 -8.18 -44.77 -8.16
CA MET A 152 -8.87 -44.77 -9.44
C MET A 152 -9.53 -43.41 -9.66
N LYS A 153 -9.06 -42.64 -10.64
CA LYS A 153 -9.75 -41.44 -11.13
C LYS A 153 -10.11 -41.68 -12.59
N SER A 154 -11.42 -41.80 -12.87
CA SER A 154 -12.00 -41.74 -14.22
C SER A 154 -11.12 -42.35 -15.33
N GLY A 155 -10.91 -43.67 -15.26
CA GLY A 155 -10.19 -44.44 -16.29
C GLY A 155 -8.69 -44.67 -16.07
N TYR A 156 -8.10 -44.15 -14.98
CA TYR A 156 -6.68 -44.33 -14.69
C TYR A 156 -6.44 -44.88 -13.29
N ILE A 157 -5.50 -45.83 -13.19
CA ILE A 157 -4.90 -46.28 -11.94
C ILE A 157 -3.71 -45.37 -11.66
N VAL A 158 -3.74 -44.62 -10.56
CA VAL A 158 -2.56 -43.90 -10.06
C VAL A 158 -1.96 -44.70 -8.91
N ILE A 159 -0.74 -45.18 -9.09
CA ILE A 159 0.07 -45.82 -8.06
C ILE A 159 1.03 -44.76 -7.53
N ILE A 160 0.91 -44.41 -6.25
CA ILE A 160 1.86 -43.51 -5.59
C ILE A 160 2.89 -44.40 -4.90
N GLN A 161 4.12 -44.45 -5.43
CA GLN A 161 5.25 -45.13 -4.79
C GLN A 161 6.16 -44.08 -4.17
N LYS A 162 6.65 -44.34 -2.95
CA LYS A 162 7.66 -43.51 -2.29
C LYS A 162 9.04 -43.96 -2.77
N GLU A 163 9.80 -43.07 -3.41
CA GLU A 163 11.26 -43.18 -3.36
C GLU A 163 11.75 -42.41 -2.13
N GLU A 164 12.53 -43.09 -1.30
CA GLU A 164 13.19 -42.48 -0.15
C GLU A 164 14.28 -41.53 -0.64
N ASN A 165 13.90 -40.33 -1.06
CA ASN A 165 14.80 -39.18 -1.05
C ASN A 165 13.98 -37.92 -0.78
N HIS A 166 14.38 -37.23 0.28
CA HIS A 166 13.84 -35.98 0.78
C HIS A 166 13.21 -35.08 -0.31
N GLY A 167 11.88 -34.95 -0.29
CA GLY A 167 11.21 -33.71 -0.67
C GLY A 167 10.17 -33.75 -1.79
N ASP A 168 10.27 -34.62 -2.80
CA ASP A 168 9.44 -34.48 -4.02
C ASP A 168 8.63 -35.74 -4.37
N TYR A 169 7.30 -35.60 -4.43
CA TYR A 169 6.39 -36.65 -4.87
C TYR A 169 6.26 -36.63 -6.40
N LEU A 170 6.79 -37.64 -7.10
CA LEU A 170 6.55 -37.83 -8.54
C LEU A 170 5.40 -38.83 -8.75
N ALA A 171 4.28 -38.35 -9.30
CA ALA A 171 3.16 -39.21 -9.68
C ALA A 171 3.36 -39.75 -11.11
N THR A 172 3.64 -41.04 -11.26
CA THR A 172 3.70 -41.72 -12.56
C THR A 172 2.32 -42.26 -12.95
N ARG A 173 1.84 -41.90 -14.16
CA ARG A 173 0.59 -42.41 -14.73
C ARG A 173 0.88 -43.63 -15.58
N GLN A 174 0.21 -44.75 -15.31
CA GLN A 174 0.23 -45.93 -16.19
C GLN A 174 -1.13 -46.10 -16.88
N HIS A 175 -1.11 -46.43 -18.16
CA HIS A 175 -2.32 -46.80 -18.91
C HIS A 175 -2.68 -48.27 -18.62
N PRO A 176 -3.97 -48.61 -18.50
CA PRO A 176 -4.38 -50.01 -18.34
C PRO A 176 -3.98 -50.78 -19.60
N GLN A 177 -3.16 -51.82 -19.45
CA GLN A 177 -2.91 -52.76 -20.52
C GLN A 177 -4.21 -53.54 -20.79
N GLN A 178 -4.67 -53.49 -22.04
CA GLN A 178 -5.82 -54.27 -22.50
C GLN A 178 -5.44 -55.75 -22.45
N ILE A 179 -6.25 -56.56 -21.73
CA ILE A 179 -6.21 -58.03 -21.74
C ILE A 179 -7.04 -58.50 -22.94
#